data_AF-A0A5E7A5S5-F1
#
_entry.id   AF-A0A5E7A5S5-F1
#
_cell.length_a   1.000
_cell.length_b   1.000
_cell.length_c   1.000
_cell.angle_alpha   90.00
_cell.angle_beta   90.00
_cell.angle_gamma   90.00
#
_symmetry.space_group_name_H-M   'P 1'
#
loop_
_entity.id
_entity.type
_entity.pdbx_description
1 polymer ?
#
loop_
_entity_poly.entity_id
_entity_poly.type
_entity_poly.pdbx_seq_one_letter_code
_entity_poly.pdbx_strand_id
1 'polypeptide(L)'
;MEAAEKYWNENVDKRNRWSGASISFKLAVRGQINHVGHVKGYSDSVYMMLARKLSQIDNTFSFDEGAIAESIAEEIHVFCEGESDILHLRHAFQCLKSRYPSLNLIFKLPGVGKGDGSSVLKSFCDTVRSHPQRHLTICLFDRDEPNIIREMSGSAVSYKDYGGNVFSLVMPSPSFRKNDNICIEFLYQDVDLLRPDAQGRRLYLGDEFDQNSRFKGKELIFKKFPKSSLILDSDIIDFQTGNNIALSKVKFAEYISGKIEPFGSVDVSGFSIVFDEIAAIKETYMRPHQ
;
A
#
# COMPACT_ATOMS: atom_id res chain seq x y z
N MET A 1 1.64 -12.49 -43.39
CA MET A 1 0.85 -13.65 -42.93
C MET A 1 0.88 -14.82 -43.89
N GLU A 2 0.61 -14.62 -45.19
CA GLU A 2 0.49 -15.73 -46.16
C GLU A 2 1.72 -16.63 -46.28
N ALA A 3 2.93 -16.07 -46.26
CA ALA A 3 4.17 -16.87 -46.28
C ALA A 3 4.33 -17.75 -45.02
N ALA A 4 3.90 -17.25 -43.85
CA ALA A 4 3.95 -17.99 -42.59
C ALA A 4 2.87 -19.09 -42.54
N GLU A 5 1.68 -18.81 -43.06
CA GLU A 5 0.59 -19.78 -43.24
C GLU A 5 1.05 -20.96 -44.10
N LYS A 6 1.69 -20.67 -45.24
CA LYS A 6 2.24 -21.70 -46.14
C LYS A 6 3.30 -22.56 -45.44
N TYR A 7 4.26 -21.92 -44.77
CA TYR A 7 5.31 -22.64 -44.03
C TYR A 7 4.73 -23.54 -42.92
N TRP A 8 3.79 -23.02 -42.13
CA TRP A 8 3.17 -23.75 -41.02
C TRP A 8 2.37 -24.97 -41.51
N ASN A 9 1.59 -24.81 -42.57
CA ASN A 9 0.86 -25.91 -43.21
C ASN A 9 1.80 -26.99 -43.77
N GLU A 10 2.95 -26.60 -44.33
CA GLU A 10 3.90 -27.53 -44.94
C GLU A 10 4.77 -28.29 -43.93
N ASN A 11 5.11 -27.66 -42.79
CA ASN A 11 6.17 -28.12 -41.89
C ASN A 11 5.70 -28.43 -40.45
N VAL A 12 4.58 -27.86 -40.00
CA VAL A 12 4.15 -27.91 -38.59
C VAL A 12 2.80 -28.62 -38.43
N ASP A 13 1.77 -28.20 -39.15
CA ASP A 13 0.39 -28.73 -39.03
C ASP A 13 0.26 -30.22 -39.42
N LYS A 14 1.13 -30.72 -40.31
CA LYS A 14 1.12 -32.14 -40.75
C LYS A 14 1.26 -33.15 -39.61
N ARG A 15 1.81 -32.75 -38.45
CA ARG A 15 2.10 -33.66 -37.33
C ARG A 15 0.94 -33.79 -36.31
N ASN A 16 -0.07 -32.92 -36.35
CA ASN A 16 -1.04 -32.75 -35.25
C ASN A 16 -2.53 -33.06 -35.61
N ARG A 17 -2.81 -33.82 -36.67
CA ARG A 17 -4.21 -34.06 -37.10
C ARG A 17 -4.87 -35.24 -36.39
N TRP A 18 -5.99 -35.00 -35.70
CA TRP A 18 -6.94 -36.04 -35.26
C TRP A 18 -8.26 -36.06 -36.07
N SER A 19 -8.66 -34.99 -36.76
CA SER A 19 -10.03 -34.92 -37.34
C SER A 19 -10.19 -34.23 -38.71
N GLY A 20 -9.11 -33.95 -39.44
CA GLY A 20 -9.19 -33.45 -40.83
C GLY A 20 -9.64 -31.99 -41.01
N ALA A 21 -10.01 -31.28 -39.93
CA ALA A 21 -10.26 -29.84 -39.98
C ALA A 21 -8.93 -29.06 -40.00
N SER A 22 -8.72 -28.24 -41.03
CA SER A 22 -7.55 -27.34 -41.11
C SER A 22 -7.88 -26.04 -40.37
N ILE A 23 -7.15 -25.77 -39.29
CA ILE A 23 -7.21 -24.49 -38.57
C ILE A 23 -6.23 -23.55 -39.25
N SER A 24 -6.64 -22.32 -39.59
CA SER A 24 -5.68 -21.33 -40.12
C SER A 24 -4.60 -21.00 -39.08
N PHE A 25 -3.36 -20.84 -39.52
CA PHE A 25 -2.24 -20.41 -38.68
C PHE A 25 -2.58 -19.13 -37.91
N LYS A 26 -3.31 -18.21 -38.55
CA LYS A 26 -3.86 -17.00 -37.91
C LYS A 26 -4.69 -17.30 -36.65
N LEU A 27 -5.62 -18.25 -36.72
CA LEU A 27 -6.44 -18.63 -35.58
C LEU A 27 -5.64 -19.36 -34.51
N ALA A 28 -4.67 -20.20 -34.92
CA ALA A 28 -3.80 -20.91 -33.99
C ALA A 28 -2.94 -19.93 -33.15
N VAL A 29 -2.30 -18.96 -33.80
CA VAL A 29 -1.48 -17.93 -33.13
C VAL A 29 -2.33 -17.06 -32.22
N ARG A 30 -3.51 -16.60 -32.67
CA ARG A 30 -4.47 -15.87 -31.84
C ARG A 30 -4.87 -16.66 -30.60
N GLY A 31 -5.21 -17.94 -30.76
CA GLY A 31 -5.59 -18.82 -29.66
C GLY A 31 -4.49 -18.96 -28.62
N GLN A 32 -3.24 -19.11 -29.04
CA GLN A 32 -2.08 -19.18 -28.15
C GLN A 32 -1.85 -17.88 -27.39
N ILE A 33 -1.92 -16.73 -28.07
CA ILE A 33 -1.76 -15.42 -27.43
C ILE A 33 -2.90 -15.16 -26.44
N ASN A 34 -4.15 -15.47 -26.80
CA ASN A 34 -5.29 -15.35 -25.90
C ASN A 34 -5.21 -16.30 -24.70
N HIS A 35 -4.60 -17.48 -24.87
CA HIS A 35 -4.32 -18.38 -23.75
C HIS A 35 -3.30 -17.78 -22.79
N VAL A 36 -2.23 -17.14 -23.29
CA VAL A 36 -1.30 -16.36 -22.44
C VAL A 36 -2.07 -15.27 -21.69
N GLY A 37 -2.97 -14.54 -22.36
CA GLY A 37 -3.84 -13.55 -21.73
C GLY A 37 -4.77 -14.14 -20.65
N HIS A 38 -5.32 -15.34 -20.85
CA HIS A 38 -6.13 -16.02 -19.83
C HIS A 38 -5.31 -16.50 -18.63
N VAL A 39 -4.12 -17.06 -18.87
CA VAL A 39 -3.30 -17.68 -17.83
C VAL A 39 -2.52 -16.64 -17.02
N LYS A 40 -1.93 -15.65 -17.70
CA LYS A 40 -1.09 -14.62 -17.08
C LYS A 40 -1.82 -13.30 -16.84
N GLY A 41 -2.97 -13.11 -17.47
CA GLY A 41 -3.68 -11.84 -17.52
C GLY A 41 -3.39 -11.07 -18.81
N TYR A 42 -4.41 -10.38 -19.32
CA TYR A 42 -4.31 -9.52 -20.52
C TYR A 42 -3.43 -8.29 -20.30
N SER A 43 -3.02 -8.01 -19.07
CA SER A 43 -2.08 -6.95 -18.69
C SER A 43 -0.62 -7.42 -18.60
N ASP A 44 -0.34 -8.71 -18.76
CA ASP A 44 1.01 -9.25 -18.66
C ASP A 44 1.91 -8.73 -19.79
N SER A 45 3.17 -8.42 -19.48
CA SER A 45 4.11 -7.85 -20.46
C SER A 45 4.39 -8.79 -21.64
N VAL A 46 4.33 -10.10 -21.42
CA VAL A 46 4.45 -11.11 -22.48
C VAL A 46 3.21 -11.10 -23.36
N TYR A 47 2.01 -11.04 -22.77
CA TYR A 47 0.78 -10.89 -23.54
C TYR A 47 0.80 -9.61 -24.38
N MET A 48 1.09 -8.46 -23.77
CA MET A 48 1.08 -7.15 -24.44
C MET A 48 2.08 -7.10 -25.60
N MET A 49 3.28 -7.63 -25.41
CA MET A 49 4.29 -7.73 -26.47
C MET A 49 3.78 -8.58 -27.64
N LEU A 50 3.18 -9.74 -27.34
CA LEU A 50 2.65 -10.65 -28.36
C LEU A 50 1.43 -10.06 -29.08
N ALA A 51 0.53 -9.41 -28.35
CA ALA A 51 -0.66 -8.75 -28.88
C ALA A 51 -0.28 -7.57 -29.80
N ARG A 52 0.68 -6.71 -29.41
CA ARG A 52 1.21 -5.64 -30.27
C ARG A 52 1.83 -6.18 -31.56
N LYS A 53 2.63 -7.25 -31.46
CA LYS A 53 3.22 -7.88 -32.65
C LYS A 53 2.15 -8.48 -33.56
N LEU A 54 1.13 -9.10 -32.98
CA LEU A 54 0.03 -9.68 -33.77
C LEU A 54 -0.81 -8.59 -34.45
N SER A 55 -1.14 -7.48 -33.78
CA SER A 55 -1.93 -6.40 -34.39
C SER A 55 -1.22 -5.72 -35.57
N GLN A 56 0.12 -5.69 -35.57
CA GLN A 56 0.93 -5.20 -36.69
C GLN A 56 0.91 -6.13 -37.91
N ILE A 57 0.70 -7.43 -37.69
CA ILE A 57 0.81 -8.48 -38.73
C ILE A 57 -0.57 -8.95 -39.20
N ASP A 58 -1.61 -8.72 -38.40
CA ASP A 58 -2.98 -9.13 -38.63
C ASP A 58 -3.95 -7.97 -38.35
N ASN A 59 -4.32 -7.26 -39.41
CA ASN A 59 -5.16 -6.06 -39.38
C ASN A 59 -6.58 -6.30 -38.82
N THR A 60 -6.99 -7.56 -38.64
CA THR A 60 -8.30 -7.91 -38.06
C THR A 60 -8.19 -8.33 -36.59
N PHE A 61 -6.99 -8.27 -36.01
CA PHE A 61 -6.76 -8.45 -34.58
C PHE A 61 -6.57 -7.07 -33.95
N SER A 62 -7.50 -6.70 -33.08
CA SER A 62 -7.44 -5.47 -32.31
C SER A 62 -7.52 -5.81 -30.83
N PHE A 63 -6.80 -5.05 -30.02
CA PHE A 63 -6.92 -5.07 -28.57
C PHE A 63 -6.82 -3.63 -28.08
N ASP A 64 -7.54 -3.31 -27.01
CA ASP A 64 -7.54 -1.96 -26.44
C ASP A 64 -6.45 -1.85 -25.38
N GLU A 65 -5.30 -1.36 -25.82
CA GLU A 65 -4.15 -1.10 -24.96
C GLU A 65 -4.46 -0.05 -23.88
N GLY A 66 -5.32 0.94 -24.19
CA GLY A 66 -5.75 1.97 -23.26
C GLY A 66 -6.63 1.39 -22.15
N ALA A 67 -7.66 0.63 -22.50
CA ALA A 67 -8.54 -0.02 -21.52
C ALA A 67 -7.80 -1.06 -20.65
N ILE A 68 -6.82 -1.77 -21.23
CA ILE A 68 -5.98 -2.70 -20.45
C ILE A 68 -5.06 -1.92 -19.50
N ALA A 69 -4.44 -0.82 -19.94
CA ALA A 69 -3.65 0.06 -19.08
C ALA A 69 -4.50 0.73 -17.99
N GLU A 70 -5.73 1.13 -18.29
CA GLU A 70 -6.68 1.65 -17.31
C GLU A 70 -7.06 0.59 -16.26
N SER A 71 -7.27 -0.67 -16.65
CA SER A 71 -7.53 -1.77 -15.69
C SER A 71 -6.32 -2.14 -14.80
N ILE A 72 -5.10 -1.85 -15.24
CA ILE A 72 -3.83 -1.98 -14.47
C ILE A 72 -3.71 -0.82 -13.46
N ALA A 73 -4.16 0.36 -13.88
CA ALA A 73 -4.17 1.64 -13.16
C ALA A 73 -5.34 1.82 -12.17
N GLU A 74 -6.34 0.96 -12.25
CA GLU A 74 -7.59 1.08 -11.50
C GLU A 74 -7.44 0.73 -10.02
N GLU A 75 -6.46 -0.06 -9.60
CA GLU A 75 -6.26 -0.44 -8.20
C GLU A 75 -4.83 -0.16 -7.76
N ILE A 76 -4.67 0.60 -6.69
CA ILE A 76 -3.37 0.90 -6.06
C ILE A 76 -3.26 0.06 -4.78
N HIS A 77 -2.24 -0.77 -4.70
CA HIS A 77 -1.97 -1.58 -3.50
C HIS A 77 -1.04 -0.83 -2.56
N VAL A 78 -1.52 -0.51 -1.36
CA VAL A 78 -0.74 0.15 -0.33
C VAL A 78 -0.43 -0.85 0.78
N PHE A 79 0.85 -1.19 0.95
CA PHE A 79 1.32 -2.10 1.99
C PHE A 79 1.77 -1.29 3.21
N CYS A 80 1.26 -1.64 4.38
CA CYS A 80 1.50 -0.93 5.64
C CYS A 80 2.33 -1.79 6.62
N GLU A 81 2.82 -1.19 7.70
CA GLU A 81 3.64 -1.87 8.70
C GLU A 81 2.80 -2.77 9.61
N GLY A 82 1.63 -2.29 10.04
CA GLY A 82 0.75 -2.99 10.99
C GLY A 82 -0.73 -2.99 10.64
N GLU A 83 -1.52 -3.79 11.38
CA GLU A 83 -2.97 -3.88 11.19
C GLU A 83 -3.69 -2.58 11.59
N SER A 84 -3.22 -1.89 12.63
CA SER A 84 -3.74 -0.58 13.05
C SER A 84 -3.70 0.44 11.92
N ASP A 85 -2.62 0.43 11.13
CA ASP A 85 -2.39 1.36 10.04
C ASP A 85 -3.47 1.21 8.96
N ILE A 86 -3.78 -0.04 8.62
CA ILE A 86 -4.83 -0.39 7.66
C ILE A 86 -6.18 0.12 8.14
N LEU A 87 -6.49 -0.03 9.43
CA LEU A 87 -7.74 0.47 10.01
C LEU A 87 -7.84 2.00 9.89
N HIS A 88 -6.78 2.71 10.28
CA HIS A 88 -6.73 4.17 10.22
C HIS A 88 -6.82 4.70 8.79
N LEU A 89 -5.98 4.18 7.87
CA LEU A 89 -5.96 4.61 6.47
C LEU A 89 -7.29 4.33 5.77
N ARG A 90 -7.89 3.16 6.01
CA ARG A 90 -9.18 2.81 5.42
C ARG A 90 -10.29 3.73 5.92
N HIS A 91 -10.35 3.99 7.23
CA HIS A 91 -11.33 4.91 7.79
C HIS A 91 -11.15 6.34 7.24
N ALA A 92 -9.94 6.86 7.30
CA ALA A 92 -9.62 8.21 6.81
C ALA A 92 -9.90 8.34 5.31
N PHE A 93 -9.53 7.34 4.50
CA PHE A 93 -9.78 7.34 3.06
C PHE A 93 -11.28 7.32 2.75
N GLN A 94 -12.08 6.55 3.50
CA GLN A 94 -13.53 6.56 3.35
C GLN A 94 -14.12 7.95 3.65
N CYS A 95 -13.68 8.60 4.73
CA CYS A 95 -14.13 9.95 5.08
C CYS A 95 -13.69 11.01 4.05
N LEU A 96 -12.50 10.86 3.46
CA LEU A 96 -11.93 11.81 2.50
C LEU A 96 -12.17 11.43 1.03
N LYS A 97 -12.91 10.35 0.75
CA LYS A 97 -13.04 9.75 -0.60
C LYS A 97 -13.52 10.74 -1.66
N SER A 98 -14.39 11.67 -1.30
CA SER A 98 -14.91 12.70 -2.21
C SER A 98 -13.82 13.65 -2.74
N ARG A 99 -12.72 13.83 -2.01
CA ARG A 99 -11.55 14.62 -2.44
C ARG A 99 -10.62 13.84 -3.37
N TYR A 100 -10.71 12.51 -3.37
CA TYR A 100 -9.83 11.62 -4.13
C TYR A 100 -10.63 10.63 -5.00
N PRO A 101 -11.50 11.12 -5.91
CA PRO A 101 -12.38 10.27 -6.70
C PRO A 101 -11.62 9.33 -7.65
N SER A 102 -10.44 9.75 -8.11
CA SER A 102 -9.58 8.98 -9.01
C SER A 102 -8.72 7.94 -8.30
N LEU A 103 -8.61 7.98 -6.96
CA LEU A 103 -7.85 6.99 -6.21
C LEU A 103 -8.74 5.80 -5.88
N ASN A 104 -8.23 4.59 -6.06
CA ASN A 104 -8.86 3.36 -5.62
C ASN A 104 -7.79 2.54 -4.89
N LEU A 105 -7.82 2.63 -3.56
CA LEU A 105 -6.75 2.17 -2.70
C LEU A 105 -7.16 0.87 -2.01
N ILE A 106 -6.27 -0.12 -2.05
CA ILE A 106 -6.40 -1.37 -1.30
C ILE A 106 -5.23 -1.46 -0.32
N PHE A 107 -5.54 -1.38 0.97
CA PHE A 107 -4.56 -1.47 2.05
C PHE A 107 -4.31 -2.93 2.44
N LYS A 108 -3.04 -3.32 2.56
CA LYS A 108 -2.61 -4.72 2.77
C LYS A 108 -1.45 -4.82 3.74
N LEU A 109 -1.27 -6.01 4.32
CA LEU A 109 -0.04 -6.39 4.99
C LEU A 109 0.90 -7.14 4.04
N PRO A 110 2.22 -7.13 4.29
CA PRO A 110 3.22 -7.87 3.53
C PRO A 110 3.02 -9.41 3.47
N GLY A 111 2.18 -9.95 4.35
CA GLY A 111 1.74 -11.34 4.33
C GLY A 111 1.15 -11.79 5.66
N VAL A 112 0.19 -12.72 5.62
CA VAL A 112 -0.42 -13.31 6.83
C VAL A 112 0.63 -14.15 7.56
N GLY A 113 0.88 -13.84 8.83
CA GLY A 113 1.77 -14.63 9.70
C GLY A 113 3.28 -14.38 9.57
N LYS A 114 3.71 -13.33 8.83
CA LYS A 114 5.13 -12.94 8.71
C LYS A 114 5.60 -11.91 9.75
N GLY A 115 4.74 -11.55 10.70
CA GLY A 115 4.98 -10.44 11.62
C GLY A 115 4.62 -9.08 11.01
N ASP A 116 4.80 -8.03 11.79
CA ASP A 116 4.53 -6.62 11.47
C ASP A 116 5.80 -5.77 11.60
N GLY A 117 5.71 -4.51 11.19
CA GLY A 117 6.74 -3.50 11.34
C GLY A 117 7.60 -3.22 10.10
N SER A 118 8.34 -2.13 10.18
CA SER A 118 9.20 -1.57 9.13
C SER A 118 10.14 -2.59 8.47
N SER A 119 10.76 -3.48 9.24
CA SER A 119 11.72 -4.48 8.72
C SER A 119 11.06 -5.54 7.82
N VAL A 120 9.84 -5.97 8.16
CA VAL A 120 9.06 -6.92 7.38
C VAL A 120 8.57 -6.26 6.09
N LEU A 121 8.05 -5.04 6.19
CA LEU A 121 7.60 -4.26 5.04
C LEU A 121 8.76 -3.95 4.08
N LYS A 122 9.94 -3.61 4.60
CA LYS A 122 11.17 -3.44 3.82
C LYS A 122 11.52 -4.70 3.04
N SER A 123 11.59 -5.84 3.73
CA SER A 123 11.93 -7.12 3.11
C SER A 123 10.95 -7.49 2.00
N PHE A 124 9.67 -7.18 2.21
CA PHE A 124 8.64 -7.32 1.19
C PHE A 124 8.86 -6.37 0.01
N CYS A 125 9.12 -5.08 0.26
CA CYS A 125 9.43 -4.09 -0.77
C CYS A 125 10.59 -4.55 -1.67
N ASP A 126 11.69 -5.03 -1.06
CA ASP A 126 12.85 -5.60 -1.76
C ASP A 126 12.48 -6.83 -2.61
N THR A 127 11.52 -7.63 -2.14
CA THR A 127 11.01 -8.80 -2.87
C THR A 127 10.15 -8.38 -4.05
N VAL A 128 9.16 -7.50 -3.86
CA VAL A 128 8.22 -7.14 -4.94
C VAL A 128 8.88 -6.29 -6.02
N ARG A 129 9.89 -5.47 -5.71
CA ARG A 129 10.60 -4.70 -6.75
C ARG A 129 11.44 -5.57 -7.69
N SER A 130 11.74 -6.82 -7.31
CA SER A 130 12.51 -7.74 -8.17
C SER A 130 11.71 -8.26 -9.36
N HIS A 131 10.39 -8.05 -9.37
CA HIS A 131 9.49 -8.47 -10.45
C HIS A 131 8.53 -7.34 -10.81
N PRO A 132 8.21 -7.12 -12.09
CA PRO A 132 7.18 -6.16 -12.49
C PRO A 132 5.83 -6.48 -11.82
N GLN A 133 5.23 -5.48 -11.18
CA GLN A 133 3.94 -5.63 -10.52
C GLN A 133 2.81 -5.25 -11.47
N ARG A 134 1.73 -6.03 -11.44
CA ARG A 134 0.51 -5.75 -12.22
C ARG A 134 -0.17 -4.45 -11.79
N HIS A 135 -0.11 -4.12 -10.52
CA HIS A 135 -0.75 -2.94 -9.94
C HIS A 135 0.31 -1.98 -9.41
N LEU A 136 0.00 -0.68 -9.42
CA LEU A 136 0.80 0.30 -8.71
C LEU A 136 0.88 -0.10 -7.23
N THR A 137 2.09 -0.42 -6.78
CA THR A 137 2.37 -0.95 -5.44
C THR A 137 3.17 0.06 -4.65
N ILE A 138 2.65 0.49 -3.51
CA ILE A 138 3.26 1.48 -2.63
C ILE A 138 3.50 0.84 -1.27
N CYS A 139 4.74 0.80 -0.81
CA CYS A 139 5.09 0.40 0.57
C CYS A 139 5.15 1.66 1.43
N LEU A 140 4.20 1.84 2.34
CA LEU A 140 4.05 3.01 3.20
C LEU A 140 4.72 2.77 4.56
N PHE A 141 5.74 3.57 4.85
CA PHE A 141 6.53 3.50 6.07
C PHE A 141 6.23 4.69 6.99
N ASP A 142 6.32 4.46 8.29
CA ASP A 142 6.34 5.52 9.29
C ASP A 142 7.63 6.35 9.18
N ARG A 143 7.60 7.57 9.74
CA ARG A 143 8.78 8.45 9.83
C ARG A 143 9.32 8.41 11.26
N ASP A 144 9.65 7.25 11.80
CA ASP A 144 10.19 7.13 13.17
C ASP A 144 11.57 6.45 13.23
N GLU A 145 11.94 5.71 12.18
CA GLU A 145 13.23 5.03 12.06
C GLU A 145 14.17 5.71 11.05
N PRO A 146 15.26 6.38 11.49
CA PRO A 146 16.18 7.10 10.59
C PRO A 146 16.76 6.26 9.45
N ASN A 147 17.02 4.98 9.70
CA ASN A 147 17.54 4.06 8.68
C ASN A 147 16.50 3.77 7.59
N ILE A 148 15.25 3.53 7.98
CA ILE A 148 14.14 3.30 7.05
C ILE A 148 13.88 4.56 6.24
N ILE A 149 13.80 5.72 6.89
CA ILE A 149 13.61 7.01 6.23
C ILE A 149 14.66 7.20 5.14
N ARG A 150 15.94 7.04 5.47
CA ARG A 150 17.06 7.22 4.53
C ARG A 150 17.02 6.26 3.34
N GLU A 151 16.58 5.02 3.55
CA GLU A 151 16.60 3.98 2.50
C GLU A 151 15.36 4.01 1.60
N MET A 152 14.21 4.41 2.17
CA MET A 152 12.88 4.34 1.57
C MET A 152 12.34 5.68 1.07
N SER A 153 12.95 6.81 1.45
CA SER A 153 12.63 8.11 0.85
C SER A 153 13.44 8.37 -0.42
N GLY A 154 12.92 9.27 -1.27
CA GLY A 154 13.67 9.84 -2.39
C GLY A 154 14.54 11.01 -1.93
N SER A 155 15.52 11.40 -2.75
CA SER A 155 16.46 12.47 -2.39
C SER A 155 15.81 13.85 -2.18
N ALA A 156 14.65 14.11 -2.81
CA ALA A 156 13.97 15.40 -2.74
C ALA A 156 12.44 15.30 -2.47
N VAL A 157 11.92 14.08 -2.32
CA VAL A 157 10.49 13.79 -2.17
C VAL A 157 10.30 12.65 -1.16
N SER A 158 9.10 12.54 -0.57
CA SER A 158 8.77 11.53 0.45
C SER A 158 8.79 10.09 -0.06
N TYR A 159 8.82 9.89 -1.38
CA TYR A 159 8.75 8.57 -2.00
C TYR A 159 9.96 8.26 -2.88
N LYS A 160 10.16 6.98 -3.17
CA LYS A 160 11.18 6.48 -4.07
C LYS A 160 10.57 5.55 -5.09
N ASP A 161 10.89 5.79 -6.35
CA ASP A 161 10.52 4.94 -7.49
C ASP A 161 11.60 3.85 -7.67
N TYR A 162 11.18 2.59 -7.71
CA TYR A 162 12.07 1.45 -7.98
C TYR A 162 11.90 0.89 -9.41
N GLY A 163 11.01 1.46 -10.21
CA GLY A 163 10.54 0.89 -11.46
C GLY A 163 9.62 -0.32 -11.22
N GLY A 164 9.11 -0.91 -12.30
CA GLY A 164 8.24 -2.10 -12.22
C GLY A 164 6.95 -1.87 -11.43
N ASN A 165 6.47 -0.62 -11.37
CA ASN A 165 5.27 -0.18 -10.65
C ASN A 165 5.39 -0.28 -9.12
N VAL A 166 6.61 -0.25 -8.59
CA VAL A 166 6.87 -0.33 -7.14
C VAL A 166 7.46 0.96 -6.63
N PHE A 167 6.84 1.49 -5.57
CA PHE A 167 7.27 2.68 -4.86
C PHE A 167 7.38 2.37 -3.36
N SER A 168 8.29 3.05 -2.67
CA SER A 168 8.19 3.25 -1.23
C SER A 168 7.78 4.68 -0.96
N LEU A 169 6.99 4.90 0.08
CA LEU A 169 6.55 6.20 0.56
C LEU A 169 6.82 6.27 2.05
N VAL A 170 7.61 7.25 2.49
CA VAL A 170 7.75 7.60 3.90
C VAL A 170 6.69 8.64 4.20
N MET A 171 5.74 8.30 5.07
CA MET A 171 4.56 9.09 5.40
C MET A 171 4.93 10.56 5.64
N PRO A 172 4.41 11.57 4.90
CA PRO A 172 4.72 12.99 5.11
C PRO A 172 4.27 13.49 6.49
N SER A 173 4.94 14.53 7.01
CA SER A 173 4.61 15.11 8.32
C SER A 173 3.54 16.20 8.15
N PRO A 174 2.42 16.17 8.90
CA PRO A 174 1.42 17.20 8.80
C PRO A 174 1.90 18.49 9.47
N SER A 175 1.49 19.64 8.92
CA SER A 175 1.98 20.97 9.33
C SER A 175 1.74 21.32 10.80
N PHE A 176 0.78 20.66 11.46
CA PHE A 176 0.49 20.84 12.88
C PHE A 176 1.44 20.06 13.80
N ARG A 177 2.24 19.14 13.26
CA ARG A 177 3.28 18.43 14.02
C ARG A 177 4.56 19.25 14.02
N LYS A 178 5.14 19.43 15.20
CA LYS A 178 6.42 20.15 15.40
C LYS A 178 7.63 19.24 15.24
N ASN A 179 7.45 17.94 15.43
CA ASN A 179 8.50 16.93 15.30
C ASN A 179 8.28 16.18 13.99
N ASP A 180 9.36 15.92 13.28
CA ASP A 180 9.35 15.14 12.06
C ASP A 180 9.23 13.64 12.36
N ASN A 181 9.59 13.20 13.57
CA ASN A 181 9.46 11.81 13.96
C ASN A 181 8.00 11.47 14.27
N ILE A 182 7.32 10.76 13.37
CA ILE A 182 5.90 10.44 13.47
C ILE A 182 5.61 9.01 13.00
N CYS A 183 4.66 8.37 13.68
CA CYS A 183 3.95 7.18 13.22
C CYS A 183 2.49 7.54 12.85
N ILE A 184 1.76 6.61 12.23
CA ILE A 184 0.43 6.89 11.65
C ILE A 184 -0.58 7.54 12.61
N GLU A 185 -0.52 7.25 13.91
CA GLU A 185 -1.43 7.86 14.89
C GLU A 185 -1.19 9.37 15.06
N PHE A 186 0.01 9.88 14.75
CA PHE A 186 0.29 11.33 14.77
C PHE A 186 -0.39 12.10 13.63
N LEU A 187 -1.07 11.43 12.70
CA LEU A 187 -1.92 12.10 11.71
C LEU A 187 -3.24 12.60 12.30
N TYR A 188 -3.60 12.17 13.52
CA TYR A 188 -4.68 12.79 14.29
C TYR A 188 -4.17 14.00 15.07
N GLN A 189 -5.06 14.95 15.40
CA GLN A 189 -4.73 16.04 16.34
C GLN A 189 -4.56 15.50 17.76
N ASP A 190 -3.80 16.19 18.62
CA ASP A 190 -3.57 15.74 20.01
C ASP A 190 -4.86 15.57 20.81
N VAL A 191 -5.87 16.39 20.53
CA VAL A 191 -7.21 16.30 21.16
C VAL A 191 -7.94 15.00 20.83
N ASP A 192 -7.62 14.35 19.70
CA ASP A 192 -8.16 13.06 19.30
C ASP A 192 -7.20 11.92 19.69
N LEU A 193 -5.91 12.09 19.42
CA LEU A 193 -4.85 11.11 19.70
C LEU A 193 -4.75 10.75 21.20
N LEU A 194 -4.83 11.76 22.07
CA LEU A 194 -4.67 11.60 23.52
C LEU A 194 -6.02 11.53 24.25
N ARG A 195 -7.12 11.39 23.50
CA ARG A 195 -8.45 11.27 24.09
C ARG A 195 -8.57 9.96 24.89
N PRO A 196 -9.07 10.00 26.13
CA PRO A 196 -9.36 8.79 26.88
C PRO A 196 -10.59 8.07 26.35
N ASP A 197 -10.59 6.74 26.43
CA ASP A 197 -11.76 5.91 26.22
C ASP A 197 -12.73 6.00 27.42
N ALA A 198 -13.86 5.28 27.33
CA ALA A 198 -14.87 5.25 28.38
C ALA A 198 -14.38 4.66 29.73
N GLN A 199 -13.23 3.98 29.75
CA GLN A 199 -12.58 3.46 30.95
C GLN A 199 -11.45 4.40 31.44
N GLY A 200 -11.27 5.56 30.83
CA GLY A 200 -10.21 6.51 31.17
C GLY A 200 -8.84 6.14 30.60
N ARG A 201 -8.75 5.12 29.72
CA ARG A 201 -7.48 4.70 29.11
C ARG A 201 -7.21 5.49 27.84
N ARG A 202 -5.96 5.84 27.57
CA ARG A 202 -5.56 6.55 26.34
C ARG A 202 -4.23 6.07 25.81
N LEU A 203 -3.89 6.51 24.60
CA LEU A 203 -2.50 6.47 24.14
C LEU A 203 -1.68 7.51 24.91
N TYR A 204 -0.44 7.15 25.21
CA TYR A 204 0.52 8.03 25.83
C TYR A 204 1.69 8.28 24.88
N LEU A 205 2.29 9.46 24.94
CA LEU A 205 3.50 9.76 24.18
C LEU A 205 4.75 9.41 25.00
N GLY A 206 5.81 8.98 24.31
CA GLY A 206 7.10 8.68 24.95
C GLY A 206 7.70 9.86 25.71
N ASP A 207 7.49 11.07 25.21
CA ASP A 207 8.00 12.32 25.79
C ASP A 207 7.17 12.84 26.97
N GLU A 208 6.02 12.23 27.27
CA GLU A 208 5.27 12.50 28.50
C GLU A 208 5.96 11.94 29.76
N PHE A 209 6.99 11.10 29.58
CA PHE A 209 7.71 10.46 30.68
C PHE A 209 9.14 11.00 30.83
N ASP A 210 9.61 11.09 32.07
CA ASP A 210 10.99 11.45 32.40
C ASP A 210 11.95 10.26 32.23
N GLN A 211 13.25 10.53 32.38
CA GLN A 211 14.30 9.50 32.34
C GLN A 211 14.16 8.40 33.40
N ASN A 212 13.35 8.63 34.44
CA ASN A 212 13.06 7.67 35.50
C ASN A 212 11.71 6.96 35.26
N SER A 213 11.16 7.06 34.05
CA SER A 213 9.87 6.49 33.64
C SER A 213 8.66 7.04 34.42
N ARG A 214 8.78 8.22 35.02
CA ARG A 214 7.67 8.91 35.70
C ARG A 214 6.96 9.83 34.73
N PHE A 215 5.63 9.82 34.77
CA PHE A 215 4.84 10.78 34.02
C PHE A 215 5.17 12.20 34.49
N LYS A 216 5.35 13.14 33.56
CA LYS A 216 5.73 14.53 33.87
C LYS A 216 4.58 15.37 34.43
N GLY A 217 3.36 14.83 34.41
CA GLY A 217 2.19 15.46 35.02
C GLY A 217 2.13 15.31 36.55
N LYS A 218 0.99 15.68 37.13
CA LYS A 218 0.76 15.59 38.58
C LYS A 218 0.27 14.21 39.05
N GLU A 219 0.00 13.33 38.10
CA GLU A 219 -0.56 11.99 38.33
C GLU A 219 0.54 11.01 38.73
N LEU A 220 0.19 10.02 39.56
CA LEU A 220 1.12 8.98 40.01
C LEU A 220 1.20 7.84 38.97
N ILE A 221 1.60 8.19 37.75
CA ILE A 221 1.67 7.27 36.60
C ILE A 221 3.13 6.98 36.26
N PHE A 222 3.45 5.73 35.94
CA PHE A 222 4.78 5.32 35.53
C PHE A 222 4.76 4.33 34.36
N LYS A 223 5.78 4.41 33.52
CA LYS A 223 6.05 3.43 32.48
C LYS A 223 6.86 2.28 33.09
N LYS A 224 6.31 1.06 33.08
CA LYS A 224 6.92 -0.11 33.74
C LYS A 224 8.28 -0.50 33.15
N PHE A 225 8.43 -0.36 31.83
CA PHE A 225 9.68 -0.68 31.13
C PHE A 225 10.15 0.53 30.31
N PRO A 226 11.45 0.85 30.31
CA PRO A 226 12.02 1.97 29.55
C PRO A 226 12.05 1.71 28.03
N LYS A 227 10.94 1.30 27.42
CA LYS A 227 10.82 1.16 25.96
C LYS A 227 10.83 2.55 25.33
N SER A 228 11.71 2.76 24.36
CA SER A 228 11.72 3.96 23.52
C SER A 228 10.74 3.72 22.38
N SER A 229 9.57 4.35 22.46
CA SER A 229 8.54 4.36 21.42
C SER A 229 7.89 5.73 21.42
N LEU A 230 7.50 6.22 20.24
CA LEU A 230 6.80 7.50 20.13
C LEU A 230 5.42 7.43 20.80
N ILE A 231 4.70 6.33 20.59
CA ILE A 231 3.43 6.00 21.22
C ILE A 231 3.63 4.83 22.19
N LEU A 232 3.10 4.97 23.39
CA LEU A 232 3.07 3.97 24.45
C LEU A 232 1.62 3.50 24.62
N ASP A 233 1.41 2.22 24.35
CA ASP A 233 0.08 1.61 24.25
C ASP A 233 -0.09 0.39 25.19
N SER A 234 0.94 0.11 25.99
CA SER A 234 0.96 -0.88 27.06
C SER A 234 1.86 -0.43 28.21
N ASP A 235 1.78 -1.13 29.34
CA ASP A 235 2.74 -1.01 30.45
C ASP A 235 2.84 0.39 31.07
N ILE A 236 1.76 1.17 30.99
CA ILE A 236 1.60 2.44 31.69
C ILE A 236 0.74 2.18 32.91
N ILE A 237 1.35 2.27 34.08
CA ILE A 237 0.75 1.84 35.33
C ILE A 237 0.37 3.04 36.17
N ASP A 238 -0.86 3.05 36.67
CA ASP A 238 -1.27 3.91 37.77
C ASP A 238 -0.79 3.30 39.09
N PHE A 239 0.04 4.03 39.84
CA PHE A 239 0.61 3.57 41.10
C PHE A 239 -0.43 3.34 42.18
N GLN A 240 -1.57 4.05 42.15
CA GLN A 240 -2.61 3.89 43.15
C GLN A 240 -3.34 2.57 42.98
N THR A 241 -3.62 2.18 41.73
CA THR A 241 -4.43 1.01 41.41
C THR A 241 -3.61 -0.22 41.01
N GLY A 242 -2.35 -0.02 40.59
CA GLY A 242 -1.49 -1.06 40.04
C GLY A 242 -1.88 -1.52 38.63
N ASN A 243 -2.86 -0.88 38.00
CA ASN A 243 -3.43 -1.30 36.72
C ASN A 243 -2.76 -0.64 35.53
N ASN A 244 -2.75 -1.34 34.39
CA ASN A 244 -2.41 -0.72 33.10
C ASN A 244 -3.55 0.21 32.66
N ILE A 245 -3.19 1.47 32.38
CA ILE A 245 -4.11 2.53 31.94
C ILE A 245 -3.85 2.97 30.50
N ALA A 246 -2.91 2.33 29.79
CA ALA A 246 -2.73 2.56 28.36
C ALA A 246 -3.84 1.88 27.55
N LEU A 247 -4.31 2.58 26.52
CA LEU A 247 -5.12 2.02 25.44
C LEU A 247 -4.18 1.43 24.38
N SER A 248 -4.44 0.21 23.90
CA SER A 248 -3.61 -0.36 22.84
C SER A 248 -3.86 0.33 21.49
N LYS A 249 -2.82 0.38 20.63
CA LYS A 249 -2.94 0.96 19.27
C LYS A 249 -4.05 0.31 18.46
N VAL A 250 -4.11 -1.01 18.49
CA VAL A 250 -5.17 -1.78 17.80
C VAL A 250 -6.55 -1.38 18.32
N LYS A 251 -6.73 -1.22 19.64
CA LYS A 251 -8.03 -0.87 20.20
C LYS A 251 -8.45 0.55 19.85
N PHE A 252 -7.50 1.49 19.86
CA PHE A 252 -7.71 2.85 19.38
C PHE A 252 -8.15 2.86 17.91
N ALA A 253 -7.49 2.09 17.06
CA ALA A 253 -7.83 1.95 15.64
C ALA A 253 -9.21 1.31 15.42
N GLU A 254 -9.57 0.30 16.21
CA GLU A 254 -10.91 -0.29 16.21
C GLU A 254 -11.99 0.72 16.61
N TYR A 255 -11.75 1.53 17.65
CA TYR A 255 -12.72 2.53 18.08
C TYR A 255 -12.98 3.58 17.00
N ILE A 256 -11.94 4.10 16.35
CA ILE A 256 -12.08 5.05 15.25
C ILE A 256 -12.78 4.39 14.05
N SER A 257 -12.30 3.22 13.61
CA SER A 257 -12.88 2.53 12.45
C SER A 257 -14.34 2.14 12.69
N GLY A 258 -14.69 1.73 13.91
CA GLY A 258 -16.04 1.38 14.32
C GLY A 258 -16.93 2.57 14.71
N LYS A 259 -16.37 3.79 14.73
CA LYS A 259 -17.03 5.01 15.22
C LYS A 259 -17.61 4.84 16.63
N ILE A 260 -16.85 4.20 17.50
CA ILE A 260 -17.24 3.93 18.89
C ILE A 260 -16.88 5.14 19.74
N GLU A 261 -17.85 5.66 20.50
CA GLU A 261 -17.62 6.79 21.42
C GLU A 261 -16.53 6.45 22.47
N PRO A 262 -15.63 7.40 22.81
CA PRO A 262 -15.67 8.82 22.42
C PRO A 262 -14.93 9.16 21.11
N PHE A 263 -14.63 8.16 20.28
CA PHE A 263 -13.92 8.29 18.99
C PHE A 263 -14.88 8.24 17.78
N GLY A 264 -16.18 8.44 17.99
CA GLY A 264 -17.20 8.43 16.92
C GLY A 264 -17.01 9.55 15.90
N SER A 265 -16.38 10.65 16.32
CA SER A 265 -15.95 11.75 15.47
C SER A 265 -14.54 12.19 15.86
N VAL A 266 -13.60 11.93 14.96
CA VAL A 266 -12.19 12.37 15.04
C VAL A 266 -11.84 13.15 13.79
N ASP A 267 -10.90 14.09 13.90
CA ASP A 267 -10.39 14.81 12.74
C ASP A 267 -9.40 13.96 11.95
N VAL A 268 -9.79 13.59 10.72
CA VAL A 268 -8.94 12.83 9.78
C VAL A 268 -8.19 13.74 8.79
N SER A 269 -8.24 15.06 8.95
CA SER A 269 -7.64 16.01 8.00
C SER A 269 -6.15 15.78 7.79
N GLY A 270 -5.43 15.36 8.82
CA GLY A 270 -4.00 15.03 8.74
C GLY A 270 -3.67 13.85 7.84
N PHE A 271 -4.64 13.02 7.44
CA PHE A 271 -4.40 11.94 6.45
C PHE A 271 -4.37 12.42 5.01
N SER A 272 -4.87 13.64 4.73
CA SER A 272 -4.92 14.17 3.35
C SER A 272 -3.55 14.22 2.69
N ILE A 273 -2.50 14.60 3.43
CA ILE A 273 -1.12 14.65 2.91
C ILE A 273 -0.62 13.28 2.40
N VAL A 274 -1.07 12.17 3.00
CA VAL A 274 -0.68 10.82 2.55
C VAL A 274 -1.37 10.51 1.21
N PHE A 275 -2.65 10.85 1.10
CA PHE A 275 -3.42 10.63 -0.13
C PHE A 275 -3.00 11.57 -1.25
N ASP A 276 -2.59 12.80 -0.93
CA ASP A 276 -2.01 13.75 -1.89
C ASP A 276 -0.72 13.17 -2.50
N GLU A 277 0.19 12.61 -1.67
CA GLU A 277 1.41 11.95 -2.16
C GLU A 277 1.08 10.70 -3.01
N ILE A 278 0.13 9.87 -2.60
CA ILE A 278 -0.31 8.71 -3.39
C ILE A 278 -0.89 9.17 -4.74
N ALA A 279 -1.64 10.27 -4.78
CA ALA A 279 -2.13 10.84 -6.02
C ALA A 279 -0.99 11.35 -6.91
N ALA A 280 0.01 12.03 -6.36
CA ALA A 280 1.18 12.48 -7.10
C ALA A 280 1.98 11.30 -7.68
N ILE A 281 2.14 10.22 -6.93
CA ILE A 281 2.76 8.97 -7.41
C ILE A 281 1.94 8.38 -8.57
N LYS A 282 0.61 8.30 -8.43
CA LYS A 282 -0.27 7.82 -9.51
C LYS A 282 -0.13 8.67 -10.77
N GLU A 283 -0.12 9.98 -10.66
CA GLU A 283 0.04 10.88 -11.81
C GLU A 283 1.39 10.70 -12.50
N THR A 284 2.46 10.53 -11.72
CA THR A 284 3.80 10.24 -12.25
C THR A 284 3.79 8.92 -13.01
N TYR A 285 3.12 7.90 -12.47
CA TYR A 285 2.97 6.59 -13.08
C TYR A 285 2.19 6.62 -14.40
N MET A 286 1.14 7.45 -14.53
CA MET A 286 0.34 7.53 -15.76
C MET A 286 1.01 8.30 -16.90
N ARG A 287 2.08 9.06 -16.64
CA ARG A 287 2.81 9.76 -17.70
C ARG A 287 3.75 8.76 -18.38
N PRO A 288 3.54 8.40 -19.65
CA PRO A 288 4.47 7.53 -20.36
C PRO A 288 5.84 8.20 -20.39
N HIS A 289 6.89 7.46 -20.03
CA HIS A 289 8.27 7.89 -20.20
C HIS A 289 8.47 8.31 -21.67
N GLN A 290 8.67 9.62 -21.89
CA GLN A 290 9.08 10.16 -23.19
C GLN A 290 10.51 9.72 -23.53
#